data_AF-X1DKH5-F1
#
_entry.id   AF-X1DKH5-F1
#
_cell.length_a   1.000
_cell.length_b   1.000
_cell.length_c   1.000
_cell.angle_alpha   90.00
_cell.angle_beta   90.00
_cell.angle_gamma   90.00
#
_symmetry.space_group_name_H-M   'P 1'
#
loop_
_entity.id
_entity.type
_entity.pdbx_description
1 polymer ?
#
loop_
_entity_poly.entity_id
_entity_poly.type
_entity_poly.pdbx_seq_one_letter_code
_entity_poly.pdbx_strand_id
1 'polypeptide(L)' 'MKEKELTHFNKEGRARMVDVGGKDDTLRIAIAEGEIIMQPSTLKMIKDRKITKGDVLGVAQVAGIMAAKKT' A
#
# COMPACT_ATOMS: atom_id res chain seq x y z
N MET A 1 -8.43 -30.52 1.37
CA MET A 1 -8.15 -29.19 0.75
C MET A 1 -6.67 -29.19 0.41
N LYS A 2 -6.28 -29.10 -0.87
CA LYS A 2 -4.85 -29.02 -1.24
C LYS A 2 -4.30 -27.70 -0.72
N GLU A 3 -3.25 -27.74 0.09
CA GLU A 3 -2.49 -26.54 0.46
C GLU A 3 -2.07 -25.83 -0.82
N LYS A 4 -2.36 -24.52 -0.91
CA LYS A 4 -1.90 -23.69 -2.02
C LYS A 4 -0.39 -23.56 -1.90
N GLU A 5 0.33 -24.13 -2.85
CA GLU A 5 1.79 -24.02 -2.94
C GLU A 5 2.20 -22.55 -3.07
N LEU A 6 3.16 -22.11 -2.25
CA LEU A 6 3.63 -20.73 -2.26
C LEU A 6 4.46 -20.47 -3.53
N THR A 7 4.00 -19.55 -4.38
CA THR A 7 4.65 -19.30 -5.67
C THR A 7 5.95 -18.50 -5.58
N HIS A 8 6.08 -17.66 -4.55
CA HIS A 8 7.23 -16.74 -4.36
C HIS A 8 8.42 -17.37 -3.61
N PHE A 9 8.35 -18.68 -3.30
CA PHE A 9 9.45 -19.43 -2.69
C PHE A 9 9.93 -20.51 -3.66
N ASN A 10 11.21 -20.86 -3.57
CA ASN A 10 11.79 -22.01 -4.26
C ASN A 10 11.66 -23.28 -3.39
N LYS A 11 12.10 -24.43 -3.91
CA LYS A 11 12.05 -25.72 -3.21
C LYS A 11 12.92 -25.78 -1.95
N GLU A 12 13.87 -24.86 -1.82
CA GLU A 12 14.76 -24.70 -0.64
C GLU A 12 14.17 -23.71 0.39
N GLY A 13 12.97 -23.16 0.17
CA GLY A 13 12.34 -22.18 1.05
C GLY A 13 12.92 -20.77 0.95
N ARG A 14 13.69 -20.45 -0.10
CA ARG A 14 14.23 -19.12 -0.37
C ARG A 14 13.28 -18.31 -1.25
N ALA A 15 13.18 -17.01 -0.99
CA ALA A 15 12.38 -16.09 -1.80
C ALA A 15 12.92 -16.03 -3.24
N ARG A 16 12.01 -15.96 -4.22
CA ARG A 16 12.33 -15.78 -5.63
C ARG A 16 11.28 -14.93 -6.34
N MET A 17 11.69 -14.24 -7.39
CA MET A 17 10.77 -13.62 -8.33
C MET A 17 10.16 -14.70 -9.23
N VAL A 18 8.83 -14.68 -9.37
CA VAL A 18 8.12 -15.62 -10.25
C VAL A 18 8.23 -15.12 -11.68
N ASP A 19 8.61 -16.00 -12.61
CA ASP A 19 8.55 -15.68 -14.04
C ASP A 19 7.09 -15.56 -14.50
N VAL A 20 6.78 -14.43 -15.12
CA VAL A 20 5.46 -14.10 -15.66
C VAL A 20 5.50 -13.78 -17.16
N GLY A 21 6.65 -13.95 -17.83
CA GLY A 21 6.86 -13.51 -19.22
C GLY A 21 5.99 -14.22 -20.26
N GLY A 22 5.44 -15.40 -19.93
CA GLY A 22 4.49 -16.13 -20.79
C GLY A 22 3.02 -15.79 -20.58
N LYS A 23 2.69 -14.79 -19.75
CA LYS A 23 1.30 -14.37 -19.50
C LYS A 23 0.92 -13.22 -20.42
N ASP A 24 -0.32 -13.21 -20.88
CA ASP A 24 -0.85 -12.10 -21.68
C ASP A 24 -1.01 -10.83 -20.84
N ASP A 25 -0.74 -9.69 -21.47
CA ASP A 25 -0.99 -8.37 -20.90
C ASP A 25 -2.50 -8.11 -20.82
N THR A 26 -2.98 -7.75 -19.63
CA THR A 26 -4.38 -7.40 -19.39
C THR A 26 -4.50 -6.21 -18.46
N LEU A 27 -5.58 -5.43 -18.60
CA LEU A 27 -5.88 -4.33 -17.68
C LEU A 27 -6.27 -4.91 -16.32
N ARG A 28 -5.59 -4.46 -15.26
CA ARG A 28 -5.82 -4.91 -13.88
C ARG A 28 -5.99 -3.72 -12.95
N ILE A 29 -6.92 -3.82 -12.02
CA ILE A 29 -7.19 -2.82 -10.98
C ILE A 29 -7.15 -3.53 -9.62
N ALA A 30 -6.53 -2.89 -8.63
CA ALA A 30 -6.54 -3.33 -7.25
C ALA A 30 -6.98 -2.15 -6.36
N ILE A 31 -7.78 -2.44 -5.33
CA ILE A 31 -8.27 -1.47 -4.34
C ILE A 31 -7.79 -1.94 -2.96
N ALA A 32 -7.22 -1.02 -2.18
CA ALA A 32 -6.78 -1.26 -0.82
C ALA A 32 -7.17 -0.07 0.07
N GLU A 33 -7.41 -0.33 1.36
CA GLU A 33 -7.75 0.68 2.36
C GLU A 33 -6.92 0.48 3.63
N GLY A 34 -6.86 1.53 4.45
CA GLY A 34 -6.19 1.51 5.76
C GLY A 34 -6.63 2.70 6.60
N GLU A 35 -6.43 2.60 7.91
CA GLU A 35 -6.83 3.62 8.87
C GLU A 35 -5.71 4.00 9.83
N ILE A 36 -5.78 5.22 10.36
CA ILE A 36 -4.88 5.74 11.39
C ILE A 36 -5.73 6.16 12.58
N ILE A 37 -5.62 5.41 13.68
CA ILE A 37 -6.28 5.73 14.94
C ILE A 37 -5.49 6.82 15.66
N MET A 38 -6.19 7.85 16.12
CA MET A 38 -5.60 9.01 16.81
C MET A 38 -6.54 9.58 17.87
N GLN A 39 -6.01 10.46 18.71
CA GLN A 39 -6.81 11.18 19.69
C GLN A 39 -7.85 12.10 19.01
N PRO A 40 -9.05 12.30 19.61
CA PRO A 40 -10.06 13.21 19.06
C PRO A 40 -9.57 14.65 18.87
N SER A 41 -8.70 15.12 19.77
CA SER A 41 -8.06 16.44 19.69
C SER A 41 -7.22 16.59 18.42
N THR A 42 -6.44 15.57 18.07
CA THR A 42 -5.61 15.54 16.85
C THR A 42 -6.49 15.60 15.61
N LEU A 43 -7.54 14.77 15.53
CA LEU A 43 -8.47 14.79 14.41
C LEU A 43 -9.13 16.17 14.25
N LYS A 44 -9.52 16.81 15.37
CA LYS A 44 -10.08 18.15 15.36
C LYS A 44 -9.07 19.17 14.82
N MET A 45 -7.81 19.11 15.24
CA MET A 45 -6.78 20.01 14.71
C MET A 45 -6.55 19.84 13.21
N ILE A 46 -6.60 18.61 12.69
CA ILE A 46 -6.50 18.33 11.25
C ILE A 46 -7.68 18.96 10.51
N LYS A 47 -8.91 18.71 10.97
CA LYS A 47 -10.14 19.25 10.35
C LYS A 47 -10.19 20.78 10.38
N ASP A 48 -9.77 21.38 11.51
CA ASP A 48 -9.72 22.84 11.69
C ASP A 48 -8.52 23.49 10.98
N ARG A 49 -7.64 22.72 10.33
CA ARG A 49 -6.38 23.19 9.72
C ARG A 49 -5.46 23.95 10.70
N LYS A 50 -5.44 23.52 11.97
CA LYS A 50 -4.65 24.13 13.06
C LYS A 50 -3.33 23.39 13.33
N ILE A 51 -2.93 22.46 12.45
CA ILE A 51 -1.67 21.73 12.59
C ILE A 51 -0.51 22.66 12.20
N THR A 52 0.48 22.79 13.07
CA THR A 52 1.69 23.63 12.85
C THR A 52 2.52 23.19 11.65
N LYS A 53 2.45 21.91 11.27
CA LYS A 53 3.12 21.34 10.09
C LYS A 53 2.41 21.64 8.76
N GLY A 54 1.27 22.31 8.77
CA GLY A 54 0.48 22.61 7.57
C GLY A 54 -0.49 21.49 7.17
N ASP A 55 -0.75 21.35 5.86
CA ASP A 55 -1.71 20.40 5.31
C ASP A 55 -1.17 18.96 5.30
N VAL A 56 -1.46 18.23 6.38
CA VAL A 56 -1.02 16.84 6.55
C VAL A 56 -1.72 15.86 5.61
N LEU A 57 -2.96 16.13 5.18
CA LEU A 57 -3.70 15.22 4.31
C LEU A 57 -3.25 15.36 2.86
N GLY A 58 -3.05 16.59 2.39
CA GLY A 58 -2.49 16.85 1.06
C GLY A 58 -1.10 16.24 0.90
N VAL A 59 -0.23 16.39 1.91
CA VAL A 59 1.11 15.76 1.91
C VAL A 59 1.00 14.23 1.92
N ALA A 60 0.10 13.65 2.71
CA ALA A 60 -0.11 12.19 2.75
C ALA A 60 -0.58 11.62 1.41
N GLN A 61 -1.44 12.34 0.68
CA GLN A 61 -1.91 11.92 -0.65
C GLN A 61 -0.76 11.84 -1.66
N VAL A 62 0.07 12.88 -1.73
CA VAL A 62 1.23 12.89 -2.63
C VAL A 62 2.22 11.78 -2.26
N ALA A 63 2.48 11.60 -0.97
CA ALA A 63 3.33 10.51 -0.48
C ALA A 63 2.79 9.13 -0.89
N GLY A 64 1.49 8.89 -0.78
CA GLY A 64 0.85 7.64 -1.20
C GLY A 64 1.00 7.35 -2.70
N ILE A 65 0.76 8.35 -3.55
CA ILE A 65 0.94 8.23 -5.01
C ILE A 65 2.41 7.92 -5.36
N MET A 66 3.35 8.56 -4.66
CA MET A 66 4.77 8.31 -4.88
C MET A 66 5.20 6.92 -4.40
N ALA A 67 4.67 6.45 -3.26
CA ALA A 67 4.95 5.13 -2.72
C ALA A 67 4.47 4.01 -3.64
N ALA A 68 3.27 4.14 -4.22
CA ALA A 68 2.72 3.16 -5.15
C ALA A 68 3.62 2.91 -6.38
N LYS A 69 4.34 3.94 -6.85
CA LYS A 69 5.28 3.84 -7.97
C LYS A 69 6.67 3.30 -7.60
N LYS A 70 6.94 3.10 -6.32
CA LYS A 70 8.21 2.58 -5.78
C LYS A 70 8.06 1.19 -5.15
N THR A 71 6.91 0.57 -5.34
CA THR A 71 6.66 -0.83 -4.97
C THR A 71 7.18 -1.74 -6.08
#